data_AF-A0A2E9YTA1-F1
#
_entry.id   AF-A0A2E9YTA1-F1
#
_cell.length_a   1.000
_cell.length_b   1.000
_cell.length_c   1.000
_cell.angle_alpha   90.00
_cell.angle_beta   90.00
_cell.angle_gamma   90.00
#
_symmetry.space_group_name_H-M   'P 1'
#
loop_
_entity.id
_entity.type
_entity.pdbx_description
1 polymer ?
#
loop_
_entity_poly.entity_id
_entity_poly.type
_entity_poly.pdbx_seq_one_letter_code
_entity_poly.pdbx_strand_id
1 'polypeptide(L)'
;MYKRLAEGHATKFIEDRPDLSVITDWLNSPRCKAALSAFHESVPSKKPGRVIERVSKNVRPAFGGVHLAQWDKFMKAVFAVRMASARETDVFAMTGDEERAFSERSAILADLLCIARAGEVNSHINIAANISRHAISRLMERGASTPETLKSDVLQILQKARSLRTMLSSGFEHNLTKLKDDMTYDMLMPHGDGALVLRTLRVNAEAKSFFPDPMPVFSIRTYLEGSMLGTRDLERMVGFRIFRDATVSVEDSRHILAWIQGNAEETDPRRRLSIEQEAGF
;
A
#
# COMPACT_ATOMS: atom_id res chain seq x y z
N MET A 1 18.82 -23.11 -0.59
CA MET A 1 17.76 -23.94 0.04
C MET A 1 16.37 -23.29 -0.07
N TYR A 2 16.22 -21.99 0.24
CA TYR A 2 14.92 -21.30 0.26
C TYR A 2 14.20 -21.13 -1.09
N LYS A 3 14.92 -21.12 -2.23
CA LYS A 3 14.31 -20.94 -3.56
C LYS A 3 13.22 -21.97 -3.89
N ARG A 4 13.38 -23.23 -3.45
CA ARG A 4 12.39 -24.31 -3.69
C ARG A 4 11.16 -24.24 -2.78
N LEU A 5 11.21 -23.45 -1.70
CA LEU A 5 10.13 -23.31 -0.70
C LEU A 5 9.48 -21.93 -0.71
N ALA A 6 9.92 -21.02 -1.58
CA ALA A 6 9.47 -19.64 -1.64
C ALA A 6 7.95 -19.52 -1.77
N GLU A 7 7.33 -20.34 -2.61
CA GLU A 7 5.87 -20.39 -2.74
C GLU A 7 5.17 -20.77 -1.44
N GLY A 8 5.68 -21.78 -0.73
CA GLY A 8 5.13 -22.22 0.57
C GLY A 8 5.28 -21.14 1.64
N HIS A 9 6.44 -20.47 1.69
CA HIS A 9 6.65 -19.34 2.58
C HIS A 9 5.76 -18.15 2.24
N ALA A 10 5.55 -17.83 0.97
CA ALA A 10 4.67 -16.76 0.54
C ALA A 10 3.20 -17.04 0.88
N THR A 11 2.74 -18.29 0.67
CA THR A 11 1.40 -18.73 1.08
C THR A 11 1.22 -18.63 2.60
N LYS A 12 2.15 -19.22 3.36
CA LYS A 12 2.13 -19.17 4.83
C LYS A 12 2.17 -17.73 5.34
N PHE A 13 3.00 -16.89 4.72
CA PHE A 13 3.07 -15.47 5.04
C PHE A 13 1.67 -14.86 4.95
N ILE A 14 0.95 -15.00 3.84
CA ILE A 14 -0.39 -14.43 3.69
C ILE A 14 -1.36 -15.03 4.72
N GLU A 15 -1.36 -16.36 4.91
CA GLU A 15 -2.29 -17.07 5.80
C GLU A 15 -2.10 -16.75 7.29
N ASP A 16 -0.87 -16.41 7.71
CA ASP A 16 -0.55 -15.99 9.08
C ASP A 16 -1.07 -14.58 9.42
N ARG A 17 -1.62 -13.82 8.45
CA ARG A 17 -2.18 -12.49 8.69
C ARG A 17 -3.68 -12.60 9.02
N PRO A 18 -4.20 -11.68 9.84
CA PRO A 18 -5.64 -11.57 10.00
C PRO A 18 -6.29 -11.28 8.64
N ASP A 19 -7.42 -11.94 8.41
CA ASP A 19 -8.26 -11.66 7.25
C ASP A 19 -8.70 -10.20 7.28
N LEU A 20 -8.79 -9.58 6.09
CA LEU A 20 -9.21 -8.19 5.95
C LEU A 20 -10.57 -7.93 6.61
N SER A 21 -11.43 -8.95 6.72
CA SER A 21 -12.75 -8.81 7.36
C SER A 21 -12.71 -8.38 8.81
N VAL A 22 -11.61 -8.58 9.54
CA VAL A 22 -11.46 -8.05 10.90
C VAL A 22 -11.58 -6.52 10.93
N ILE A 23 -11.15 -5.82 9.87
CA ILE A 23 -11.28 -4.36 9.75
C ILE A 23 -12.72 -3.97 9.41
N THR A 24 -13.38 -4.73 8.53
CA THR A 24 -14.80 -4.52 8.17
C THR A 24 -15.73 -4.72 9.35
N ASP A 25 -15.54 -5.82 10.07
CA ASP A 25 -16.33 -6.13 11.27
C ASP A 25 -16.14 -5.01 12.31
N TRP A 26 -14.94 -4.44 12.42
CA TRP A 26 -14.67 -3.31 13.28
C TRP A 26 -15.36 -2.01 12.81
N LEU A 27 -15.30 -1.69 11.51
CA LEU A 27 -15.96 -0.53 10.91
C LEU A 27 -17.46 -0.51 11.23
N ASN A 28 -18.10 -1.67 11.13
CA ASN A 28 -19.54 -1.85 11.39
C ASN A 28 -19.87 -2.02 12.89
N SER A 29 -18.87 -2.04 13.76
CA SER A 29 -19.07 -2.23 15.20
C SER A 29 -19.19 -0.91 15.97
N PRO A 30 -19.76 -0.93 17.18
CA PRO A 30 -19.71 0.21 18.11
C PRO A 30 -18.29 0.68 18.45
N ARG A 31 -17.27 -0.17 18.27
CA ARG A 31 -15.87 0.19 18.56
C ARG A 31 -15.32 1.24 17.60
N CYS A 32 -15.79 1.28 16.35
CA CYS A 32 -15.43 2.34 15.41
C CYS A 32 -15.86 3.70 15.96
N LYS A 33 -17.14 3.84 16.30
CA LYS A 33 -17.68 5.06 16.92
C LYS A 33 -16.93 5.43 18.21
N ALA A 34 -16.66 4.45 19.08
CA ALA A 34 -15.92 4.68 20.32
C ALA A 34 -14.48 5.15 20.08
N ALA A 35 -13.79 4.64 19.04
CA ALA A 35 -12.44 5.11 18.68
C ALA A 35 -12.44 6.56 18.20
N LEU A 36 -13.43 6.94 17.38
CA LEU A 36 -13.59 8.31 16.89
C LEU A 36 -13.94 9.27 18.02
N SER A 37 -14.87 8.90 18.90
CA SER A 37 -15.19 9.68 20.11
C SER A 37 -13.96 9.85 21.00
N ALA A 38 -13.21 8.76 21.24
CA ALA A 38 -11.99 8.82 22.05
C ALA A 38 -10.92 9.74 21.46
N PHE A 39 -10.79 9.77 20.13
CA PHE A 39 -9.92 10.72 19.45
C PHE A 39 -10.43 12.16 19.62
N HIS A 40 -11.68 12.42 19.27
CA HIS A 40 -12.34 13.73 19.36
C HIS A 40 -12.23 14.34 20.77
N GLU A 41 -12.58 13.58 21.82
CA GLU A 41 -12.48 14.01 23.22
C GLU A 41 -11.04 14.28 23.68
N SER A 42 -10.06 13.65 23.02
CA SER A 42 -8.65 13.79 23.37
C SER A 42 -7.95 14.89 22.55
N VAL A 43 -8.56 15.39 21.47
CA VAL A 43 -8.02 16.49 20.66
C VAL A 43 -7.68 17.71 21.53
N PRO A 44 -8.51 18.20 22.47
CA PRO A 44 -8.15 19.35 23.31
C PRO A 44 -6.96 19.11 24.25
N SER A 45 -6.57 17.85 24.50
CA SER A 45 -5.48 17.49 25.40
C SER A 45 -4.11 17.94 24.87
N LYS A 46 -3.28 18.50 25.77
CA LYS A 46 -1.85 18.76 25.49
C LYS A 46 -0.97 17.49 25.53
N LYS A 47 -1.52 16.33 25.96
CA LYS A 47 -0.77 15.09 26.18
C LYS A 47 -1.06 14.05 25.08
N PRO A 48 -0.21 13.92 24.04
CA PRO A 48 -0.43 12.98 22.94
C PRO A 48 -0.44 11.50 23.38
N GLY A 49 0.32 11.14 24.42
CA GLY A 49 0.32 9.76 24.93
C GLY A 49 -1.07 9.26 25.37
N ARG A 50 -1.92 10.16 25.91
CA ARG A 50 -3.28 9.79 26.36
C ARG A 50 -4.20 9.49 25.18
N VAL A 51 -4.06 10.19 24.06
CA VAL A 51 -4.87 9.89 22.86
C VAL A 51 -4.47 8.52 22.29
N ILE A 52 -3.17 8.23 22.23
CA ILE A 52 -2.68 6.93 21.75
C ILE A 52 -3.27 5.81 22.59
N GLU A 53 -3.23 5.91 23.91
CA GLU A 53 -3.76 4.87 24.80
C GLU A 53 -5.27 4.68 24.64
N ARG A 54 -6.05 5.76 24.63
CA ARG A 54 -7.52 5.72 24.54
C ARG A 54 -8.01 5.22 23.18
N VAL A 55 -7.40 5.69 22.09
CA VAL A 55 -7.75 5.25 20.74
C VAL A 55 -7.30 3.79 20.53
N SER A 56 -6.12 3.41 21.03
CA SER A 56 -5.60 2.03 20.93
C SER A 56 -6.54 0.98 21.52
N LYS A 57 -7.23 1.29 22.63
CA LYS A 57 -8.22 0.39 23.26
C LYS A 57 -9.39 0.06 22.33
N ASN A 58 -9.78 1.02 21.50
CA ASN A 58 -10.98 0.90 20.65
C ASN A 58 -10.66 0.40 19.24
N VAL A 59 -9.45 0.63 18.71
CA VAL A 59 -9.08 0.13 17.36
C VAL A 59 -8.64 -1.34 17.37
N ARG A 60 -8.29 -1.90 18.53
CA ARG A 60 -7.97 -3.33 18.66
C ARG A 60 -9.26 -4.18 18.68
N PRO A 61 -9.24 -5.40 18.12
CA PRO A 61 -8.11 -6.05 17.49
C PRO A 61 -7.96 -5.70 16.01
N ALA A 62 -8.72 -4.77 15.43
CA ALA A 62 -8.75 -4.49 14.00
C ALA A 62 -7.49 -3.86 13.44
N PHE A 63 -6.85 -2.98 14.21
CA PHE A 63 -5.55 -2.41 13.87
C PHE A 63 -4.51 -2.77 14.95
N GLY A 64 -3.25 -2.47 14.64
CA GLY A 64 -2.16 -2.54 15.61
C GLY A 64 -2.24 -1.46 16.70
N GLY A 65 -1.07 -1.03 17.18
CA GLY A 65 -0.99 0.15 18.04
C GLY A 65 -1.31 1.43 17.27
N VAL A 66 -1.84 2.43 17.97
CA VAL A 66 -1.98 3.79 17.44
C VAL A 66 -0.64 4.50 17.58
N HIS A 67 -0.26 5.25 16.56
CA HIS A 67 0.94 6.05 16.49
C HIS A 67 0.60 7.52 16.26
N LEU A 68 1.46 8.41 16.77
CA LEU A 68 1.34 9.84 16.52
C LEU A 68 1.88 10.14 15.11
N ALA A 69 1.08 10.77 14.26
CA ALA A 69 1.56 11.34 13.01
C ALA A 69 1.99 12.80 13.22
N GLN A 70 1.12 13.59 13.85
CA GLN A 70 1.37 15.02 14.11
C GLN A 70 0.60 15.47 15.34
N TRP A 71 1.17 16.40 16.13
CA TRP A 71 0.48 16.93 17.30
C TRP A 71 0.94 18.35 17.63
N ASP A 72 0.40 19.32 16.88
CA ASP A 72 0.67 20.73 17.09
C ASP A 72 -0.63 21.55 17.21
N LYS A 73 -0.48 22.88 17.20
CA LYS A 73 -1.60 23.82 17.36
C LYS A 73 -2.51 23.90 16.14
N PHE A 74 -2.02 23.53 14.95
CA PHE A 74 -2.73 23.62 13.69
C PHE A 74 -3.38 22.29 13.30
N MET A 75 -2.71 21.18 13.59
CA MET A 75 -3.14 19.84 13.20
C MET A 75 -2.78 18.81 14.27
N LYS A 76 -3.71 17.89 14.51
CA LYS A 76 -3.53 16.72 15.35
C LYS A 76 -3.91 15.50 14.55
N ALA A 77 -3.00 14.54 14.45
CA ALA A 77 -3.20 13.34 13.67
C ALA A 77 -2.61 12.13 14.37
N VAL A 78 -3.41 11.08 14.44
CA VAL A 78 -2.96 9.75 14.85
C VAL A 78 -3.31 8.75 13.77
N PHE A 79 -2.52 7.70 13.66
CA PHE A 79 -2.77 6.65 12.68
C PHE A 79 -2.57 5.26 13.30
N ALA A 80 -3.27 4.27 12.76
CA ALA A 80 -3.06 2.87 13.09
C ALA A 80 -2.94 2.09 11.78
N VAL A 81 -2.01 1.14 11.74
CA VAL A 81 -1.72 0.38 10.53
C VAL A 81 -1.99 -1.10 10.79
N ARG A 82 -2.48 -1.79 9.77
CA ARG A 82 -2.50 -3.25 9.74
C ARG A 82 -2.15 -3.76 8.35
N MET A 83 -1.29 -4.77 8.33
CA MET A 83 -1.16 -5.68 7.20
C MET A 83 -2.15 -6.83 7.37
N ALA A 84 -3.14 -6.92 6.49
CA ALA A 84 -4.16 -7.96 6.47
C ALA A 84 -3.99 -8.85 5.23
N SER A 85 -4.61 -10.02 5.23
CA SER A 85 -4.70 -10.88 4.05
C SER A 85 -6.04 -10.72 3.35
N ALA A 86 -6.02 -10.74 2.02
CA ALA A 86 -7.19 -11.07 1.21
C ALA A 86 -6.92 -12.40 0.51
N ARG A 87 -7.63 -13.45 0.93
CA ARG A 87 -7.47 -14.81 0.40
C ARG A 87 -7.88 -14.92 -1.06
N GLU A 88 -8.78 -14.03 -1.48
CA GLU A 88 -9.16 -13.82 -2.87
C GLU A 88 -9.44 -12.34 -3.05
N THR A 89 -8.60 -11.69 -3.85
CA THR A 89 -8.67 -10.27 -4.19
C THR A 89 -9.00 -10.21 -5.67
N ASP A 90 -10.17 -9.72 -6.01
CA ASP A 90 -10.54 -9.40 -7.37
C ASP A 90 -9.81 -8.13 -7.79
N VAL A 91 -9.15 -8.21 -8.94
CA VAL A 91 -8.40 -7.12 -9.54
C VAL A 91 -9.15 -6.63 -10.77
N PHE A 92 -9.27 -5.31 -10.87
CA PHE A 92 -9.97 -4.62 -11.95
C PHE A 92 -9.05 -3.60 -12.60
N ALA A 93 -9.34 -3.29 -13.86
CA ALA A 93 -8.72 -2.19 -14.59
C ALA A 93 -9.04 -0.84 -13.93
N MET A 94 -8.22 0.19 -14.15
CA MET A 94 -8.57 1.56 -13.73
C MET A 94 -9.71 2.18 -14.56
N THR A 95 -9.95 1.70 -15.78
CA THR A 95 -10.86 2.27 -16.79
C THR A 95 -12.36 2.16 -16.48
N GLY A 96 -12.74 2.00 -15.21
CA GLY A 96 -14.15 1.92 -14.77
C GLY A 96 -14.87 0.61 -15.11
N ASP A 97 -14.34 -0.21 -16.02
CA ASP A 97 -14.89 -1.53 -16.37
C ASP A 97 -15.05 -2.40 -15.11
N GLU A 98 -16.25 -2.92 -14.89
CA GLU A 98 -16.54 -3.83 -13.78
C GLU A 98 -16.11 -5.26 -14.09
N GLU A 99 -15.65 -5.54 -15.32
CA GLU A 99 -15.09 -6.84 -15.66
C GLU A 99 -13.81 -7.10 -14.84
N ARG A 100 -13.90 -8.12 -14.00
CA ARG A 100 -12.76 -8.63 -13.26
C ARG A 100 -11.64 -9.05 -14.22
N ALA A 101 -10.44 -8.49 -14.03
CA ALA A 101 -9.27 -8.87 -14.79
C ALA A 101 -8.74 -10.25 -14.35
N PHE A 102 -8.60 -10.47 -13.04
CA PHE A 102 -8.20 -11.75 -12.42
C PHE A 102 -8.42 -11.70 -10.90
N SER A 103 -8.24 -12.84 -10.22
CA SER A 103 -8.25 -12.93 -8.76
C SER A 103 -6.93 -13.46 -8.22
N GLU A 104 -6.52 -13.00 -7.05
CA GLU A 104 -5.29 -13.47 -6.41
C GLU A 104 -5.29 -13.39 -4.88
N ARG A 105 -4.40 -14.16 -4.25
CA ARG A 105 -4.04 -13.99 -2.85
C ARG A 105 -3.11 -12.79 -2.70
N SER A 106 -3.45 -11.86 -1.80
CA SER A 106 -2.63 -10.68 -1.55
C SER A 106 -2.52 -10.35 -0.06
N ALA A 107 -1.43 -9.67 0.29
CA ALA A 107 -1.33 -8.93 1.54
C ALA A 107 -1.62 -7.45 1.27
N ILE A 108 -2.45 -6.84 2.11
CA ILE A 108 -2.95 -5.49 1.94
C ILE A 108 -2.54 -4.65 3.15
N LEU A 109 -2.06 -3.43 2.90
CA LEU A 109 -1.82 -2.45 3.96
C LEU A 109 -3.04 -1.55 4.11
N ALA A 110 -3.68 -1.63 5.27
CA ALA A 110 -4.80 -0.79 5.64
C ALA A 110 -4.38 0.18 6.75
N ASP A 111 -4.66 1.46 6.52
CA ASP A 111 -4.42 2.52 7.49
C ASP A 111 -5.74 3.09 7.98
N LEU A 112 -5.85 3.31 9.28
CA LEU A 112 -6.83 4.22 9.88
C LEU A 112 -6.10 5.51 10.21
N LEU A 113 -6.55 6.62 9.64
CA LEU A 113 -6.03 7.95 9.93
C LEU A 113 -7.13 8.80 10.55
N CYS A 114 -6.90 9.31 11.76
CA CYS A 114 -7.78 10.27 12.43
C CYS A 114 -7.07 11.63 12.46
N ILE A 115 -7.72 12.66 11.92
CA ILE A 115 -7.18 14.01 11.78
C ILE A 115 -8.14 15.00 12.45
N ALA A 116 -7.58 15.95 13.18
CA ALA A 116 -8.28 17.13 13.63
C ALA A 116 -7.55 18.38 13.11
N ARG A 117 -8.28 19.23 12.38
CA ARG A 117 -7.78 20.50 11.81
C ARG A 117 -8.90 21.53 11.84
N ALA A 118 -8.59 22.76 12.25
CA ALA A 118 -9.55 23.88 12.24
C ALA A 118 -10.89 23.60 12.96
N GLY A 119 -10.91 22.73 13.96
CA GLY A 119 -12.12 22.35 14.70
C GLY A 119 -12.90 21.19 14.09
N GLU A 120 -12.55 20.76 12.87
CA GLU A 120 -13.11 19.56 12.24
C GLU A 120 -12.32 18.32 12.64
N VAL A 121 -13.03 17.21 12.86
CA VAL A 121 -12.45 15.90 13.14
C VAL A 121 -12.92 14.93 12.06
N ASN A 122 -11.97 14.44 11.28
CA ASN A 122 -12.20 13.52 10.18
C ASN A 122 -11.44 12.22 10.42
N SER A 123 -11.98 11.13 9.88
CA SER A 123 -11.31 9.83 9.87
C SER A 123 -11.45 9.19 8.52
N HIS A 124 -10.36 8.61 8.03
CA HIS A 124 -10.34 7.91 6.76
C HIS A 124 -9.65 6.57 6.93
N ILE A 125 -10.24 5.55 6.32
CA ILE A 125 -9.54 4.28 6.09
C ILE A 125 -8.95 4.34 4.70
N ASN A 126 -7.66 4.05 4.61
CA ASN A 126 -6.95 4.03 3.35
C ASN A 126 -6.43 2.62 3.05
N ILE A 127 -6.84 2.09 1.91
CA ILE A 127 -6.23 0.92 1.28
C ILE A 127 -5.62 1.41 -0.03
N ALA A 128 -4.33 1.70 -0.01
CA ALA A 128 -3.62 2.27 -1.15
C ALA A 128 -2.56 1.35 -1.74
N ALA A 129 -2.27 0.21 -1.09
CA ALA A 129 -1.25 -0.72 -1.56
C ALA A 129 -1.56 -2.17 -1.20
N ASN A 130 -1.28 -3.07 -2.14
CA ASN A 130 -1.23 -4.50 -1.90
C ASN A 130 0.00 -5.13 -2.56
N ILE A 131 0.32 -6.35 -2.15
CA ILE A 131 1.37 -7.17 -2.74
C ILE A 131 0.82 -8.57 -2.97
N SER A 132 1.01 -9.06 -4.20
CA SER A 132 0.54 -10.39 -4.59
C SER A 132 1.39 -11.48 -3.93
N ARG A 133 0.81 -12.67 -3.72
CA ARG A 133 1.56 -13.88 -3.34
C ARG A 133 2.72 -14.13 -4.30
N HIS A 134 2.51 -13.87 -5.59
CA HIS A 134 3.54 -14.03 -6.62
C HIS A 134 4.74 -13.11 -6.38
N ALA A 135 4.51 -11.83 -6.09
CA ALA A 135 5.61 -10.91 -5.79
C ALA A 135 6.39 -11.32 -4.54
N ILE A 136 5.69 -11.78 -3.50
CA ILE A 136 6.32 -12.31 -2.28
C ILE A 136 7.18 -13.53 -2.61
N SER A 137 6.69 -14.47 -3.44
CA SER A 137 7.49 -15.64 -3.82
C SER A 137 8.73 -15.24 -4.63
N ARG A 138 8.60 -14.28 -5.56
CA ARG A 138 9.73 -13.78 -6.37
C ARG A 138 10.79 -13.06 -5.54
N LEU A 139 10.40 -12.28 -4.52
CA LEU A 139 11.35 -11.69 -3.57
C LEU A 139 12.22 -12.77 -2.90
N MET A 140 11.61 -13.88 -2.49
CA MET A 140 12.32 -14.98 -1.84
C MET A 140 13.15 -15.83 -2.80
N GLU A 141 12.60 -16.17 -3.98
CA GLU A 141 13.30 -16.95 -5.01
C GLU A 141 14.56 -16.25 -5.50
N ARG A 142 14.54 -14.91 -5.55
CA ARG A 142 15.64 -14.07 -6.03
C ARG A 142 16.52 -13.55 -4.89
N GLY A 143 16.26 -13.97 -3.65
CA GLY A 143 17.10 -13.66 -2.50
C GLY A 143 17.01 -12.22 -2.00
N ALA A 144 16.02 -11.44 -2.44
CA ALA A 144 15.76 -10.09 -1.94
C ALA A 144 15.12 -10.10 -0.53
N SER A 145 14.51 -11.22 -0.13
CA SER A 145 14.00 -11.45 1.22
C SER A 145 14.27 -12.88 1.68
N THR A 146 14.43 -13.07 2.99
CA THR A 146 14.49 -14.38 3.64
C THR A 146 13.23 -14.62 4.47
N PRO A 147 12.92 -15.86 4.92
CA PRO A 147 11.79 -16.11 5.81
C PRO A 147 11.78 -15.21 7.06
N GLU A 148 12.96 -14.89 7.58
CA GLU A 148 13.16 -14.09 8.78
C GLU A 148 12.92 -12.59 8.53
N THR A 149 13.32 -12.08 7.36
CA THR A 149 13.16 -10.65 7.00
C THR A 149 11.85 -10.35 6.28
N LEU A 150 11.15 -11.36 5.77
CA LEU A 150 9.98 -11.20 4.90
C LEU A 150 8.92 -10.26 5.47
N LYS A 151 8.67 -10.34 6.79
CA LYS A 151 7.68 -9.47 7.46
C LYS A 151 8.09 -7.99 7.44
N SER A 152 9.35 -7.67 7.73
CA SER A 152 9.83 -6.30 7.69
C SER A 152 9.90 -5.79 6.25
N ASP A 153 10.34 -6.63 5.32
CA ASP A 153 10.54 -6.24 3.92
C ASP A 153 9.20 -5.92 3.25
N VAL A 154 8.21 -6.81 3.37
CA VAL A 154 6.87 -6.60 2.82
C VAL A 154 6.21 -5.36 3.44
N LEU A 155 6.36 -5.13 4.75
CA LEU A 155 5.82 -3.93 5.40
C LEU A 155 6.45 -2.66 4.80
N GLN A 156 7.78 -2.62 4.65
CA GLN A 156 8.47 -1.47 4.05
C GLN A 156 8.06 -1.25 2.60
N ILE A 157 7.91 -2.32 1.81
CA ILE A 157 7.47 -2.27 0.42
C ILE A 157 6.07 -1.67 0.33
N LEU A 158 5.13 -2.17 1.13
CA LEU A 158 3.76 -1.68 1.14
C LEU A 158 3.68 -0.22 1.62
N GLN A 159 4.47 0.17 2.62
CA GLN A 159 4.54 1.56 3.08
C GLN A 159 5.04 2.52 1.99
N LYS A 160 6.07 2.11 1.23
CA LYS A 160 6.57 2.88 0.08
C LYS A 160 5.50 2.99 -1.00
N ALA A 161 4.91 1.87 -1.42
CA ALA A 161 3.85 1.82 -2.43
C ALA A 161 2.64 2.69 -2.05
N ARG A 162 2.18 2.58 -0.79
CA ARG A 162 1.11 3.40 -0.24
C ARG A 162 1.42 4.89 -0.31
N SER A 163 2.65 5.28 0.06
CA SER A 163 3.07 6.68 0.05
C SER A 163 3.09 7.23 -1.38
N LEU A 164 3.60 6.46 -2.35
CA LEU A 164 3.56 6.82 -3.76
C LEU A 164 2.12 6.92 -4.30
N ARG A 165 1.24 5.97 -3.95
CA ARG A 165 -0.17 5.99 -4.36
C ARG A 165 -0.90 7.23 -3.82
N THR A 166 -0.64 7.58 -2.56
CA THR A 166 -1.21 8.77 -1.90
C THR A 166 -0.74 10.05 -2.58
N MET A 167 0.55 10.13 -2.93
CA MET A 167 1.11 11.25 -3.69
C MET A 167 0.47 11.35 -5.07
N LEU A 168 0.29 10.22 -5.78
CA LEU A 168 -0.38 10.21 -7.07
C LEU A 168 -1.85 10.66 -6.98
N SER A 169 -2.61 10.19 -5.98
CA SER A 169 -3.99 10.67 -5.76
C SER A 169 -4.04 12.18 -5.59
N SER A 170 -3.20 12.73 -4.71
CA SER A 170 -3.12 14.18 -4.52
C SER A 170 -2.68 14.91 -5.79
N GLY A 171 -1.81 14.28 -6.58
CA GLY A 171 -1.41 14.75 -7.89
C GLY A 171 -2.59 14.87 -8.87
N PHE A 172 -3.52 13.92 -8.86
CA PHE A 172 -4.75 14.02 -9.66
C PHE A 172 -5.71 15.08 -9.12
N GLU A 173 -6.00 15.07 -7.82
CA GLU A 173 -6.90 16.03 -7.16
C GLU A 173 -6.50 17.50 -7.39
N HIS A 174 -5.21 17.76 -7.51
CA HIS A 174 -4.65 19.11 -7.69
C HIS A 174 -4.08 19.37 -9.09
N ASN A 175 -4.31 18.48 -10.07
CA ASN A 175 -3.80 18.61 -11.44
C ASN A 175 -2.27 18.83 -11.53
N LEU A 176 -1.50 18.14 -10.70
CA LEU A 176 -0.04 18.23 -10.62
C LEU A 176 0.70 17.14 -11.42
N THR A 177 -0.03 16.27 -12.11
CA THR A 177 0.51 15.20 -12.96
C THR A 177 -0.19 15.20 -14.31
N LYS A 178 0.52 14.75 -15.35
CA LYS A 178 -0.05 14.53 -16.70
C LYS A 178 -0.58 13.12 -16.91
N LEU A 179 -0.41 12.22 -15.93
CA LEU A 179 -1.02 10.89 -15.97
C LEU A 179 -2.54 11.02 -15.92
N LYS A 180 -3.25 9.98 -16.39
CA LYS A 180 -4.71 9.92 -16.35
C LYS A 180 -5.16 8.95 -15.25
N ASP A 181 -6.11 9.36 -14.43
CA ASP A 181 -6.57 8.55 -13.28
C ASP A 181 -7.31 7.27 -13.70
N ASP A 182 -7.86 7.24 -14.92
CA ASP A 182 -8.56 6.10 -15.50
C ASP A 182 -7.63 5.07 -16.17
N MET A 183 -6.31 5.29 -16.16
CA MET A 183 -5.34 4.44 -16.86
C MET A 183 -4.56 3.51 -15.94
N THR A 184 -4.21 2.34 -16.50
CA THR A 184 -3.35 1.35 -15.84
C THR A 184 -1.90 1.60 -16.23
N TYR A 185 -1.03 1.81 -15.25
CA TYR A 185 0.40 2.04 -15.45
C TYR A 185 1.24 1.02 -14.68
N ASP A 186 2.30 0.52 -15.31
CA ASP A 186 3.41 -0.15 -14.64
C ASP A 186 4.52 0.85 -14.29
N MET A 187 5.06 0.68 -13.09
CA MET A 187 6.15 1.47 -12.52
C MET A 187 7.18 0.52 -11.90
N LEU A 188 8.44 0.94 -11.90
CA LEU A 188 9.56 0.23 -11.31
C LEU A 188 10.05 0.97 -10.07
N MET A 189 9.78 0.40 -8.90
CA MET A 189 10.25 0.93 -7.61
C MET A 189 11.53 0.21 -7.18
N PRO A 190 12.67 0.92 -7.04
CA PRO A 190 13.92 0.32 -6.57
C PRO A 190 13.79 -0.40 -5.22
N HIS A 191 14.37 -1.60 -5.15
CA HIS A 191 14.40 -2.42 -3.93
C HIS A 191 15.61 -3.36 -3.93
N GLY A 192 16.53 -3.17 -2.97
CA GLY A 192 17.81 -3.89 -2.99
C GLY A 192 18.57 -3.60 -4.29
N ASP A 193 19.11 -4.66 -4.90
CA ASP A 193 19.80 -4.60 -6.20
C ASP A 193 18.84 -4.76 -7.40
N GLY A 194 17.53 -4.74 -7.16
CA GLY A 194 16.50 -4.95 -8.17
C GLY A 194 15.36 -3.93 -8.10
N ALA A 195 14.22 -4.31 -8.67
CA ALA A 195 13.05 -3.44 -8.77
C ALA A 195 11.75 -4.20 -8.51
N LEU A 196 10.80 -3.54 -7.85
CA LEU A 196 9.43 -4.02 -7.70
C LEU A 196 8.57 -3.42 -8.81
N VAL A 197 7.76 -4.27 -9.45
CA VAL A 197 6.79 -3.80 -10.44
C VAL A 197 5.51 -3.40 -9.72
N LEU A 198 5.23 -2.11 -9.70
CA LEU A 198 4.01 -1.49 -9.18
C LEU A 198 3.05 -1.29 -10.32
N ARG A 199 1.80 -1.72 -10.17
CA ARG A 199 0.74 -1.46 -11.15
C ARG A 199 -0.39 -0.66 -10.53
N THR A 200 -0.89 0.35 -11.23
CA THR A 200 -2.14 1.03 -10.85
C THR A 200 -3.33 0.14 -11.19
N LEU A 201 -4.08 -0.28 -10.17
CA LEU A 201 -5.22 -1.19 -10.32
C LEU A 201 -6.31 -0.79 -9.35
N ARG A 202 -7.54 -1.28 -9.58
CA ARG A 202 -8.56 -1.30 -8.53
C ARG A 202 -8.67 -2.70 -7.94
N VAL A 203 -8.91 -2.80 -6.64
CA VAL A 203 -9.09 -4.08 -5.94
C VAL A 203 -10.35 -4.10 -5.11
N ASN A 204 -11.01 -5.25 -5.12
CA ASN A 204 -12.03 -5.63 -4.16
C ASN A 204 -11.71 -7.03 -3.64
N ALA A 205 -12.31 -7.47 -2.54
CA ALA A 205 -12.13 -8.85 -2.11
C ALA A 205 -13.47 -9.59 -2.11
N GLU A 206 -13.52 -10.63 -2.96
CA GLU A 206 -14.71 -11.31 -3.49
C GLU A 206 -15.63 -11.83 -2.39
N ALA A 207 -15.05 -12.39 -1.33
CA ALA A 207 -15.80 -13.10 -0.30
C ALA A 207 -16.62 -12.18 0.64
N LYS A 208 -16.32 -10.88 0.68
CA LYS A 208 -17.03 -9.88 1.50
C LYS A 208 -16.76 -8.48 0.93
N SER A 209 -17.50 -7.99 -0.08
CA SER A 209 -17.23 -6.65 -0.67
C SER A 209 -17.03 -5.59 0.42
N PHE A 210 -15.78 -5.11 0.53
CA PHE A 210 -15.24 -4.36 1.66
C PHE A 210 -15.62 -2.88 1.61
N PHE A 211 -15.74 -2.39 0.39
CA PHE A 211 -16.13 -1.05 0.01
C PHE A 211 -17.24 -1.21 -1.04
N PRO A 212 -18.15 -0.24 -1.15
CA PRO A 212 -19.18 -0.27 -2.19
C PRO A 212 -18.56 -0.38 -3.58
N ASP A 213 -17.36 0.18 -3.76
CA ASP A 213 -16.64 0.22 -5.02
C ASP A 213 -15.21 -0.34 -4.90
N PRO A 214 -14.66 -0.96 -5.98
CA PRO A 214 -13.26 -1.35 -6.04
C PRO A 214 -12.30 -0.18 -5.77
N MET A 215 -11.37 -0.36 -4.82
CA MET A 215 -10.48 0.70 -4.34
C MET A 215 -9.21 0.80 -5.19
N PRO A 216 -8.78 2.01 -5.60
CA PRO A 216 -7.60 2.17 -6.44
C PRO A 216 -6.31 2.05 -5.61
N VAL A 217 -5.45 1.10 -5.96
CA VAL A 217 -4.21 0.76 -5.26
C VAL A 217 -2.99 0.78 -6.17
N PHE A 218 -1.82 0.89 -5.55
CA PHE A 218 -0.58 0.39 -6.15
C PHE A 218 -0.40 -1.07 -5.77
N SER A 219 -0.52 -1.93 -6.78
CA SER A 219 -0.35 -3.37 -6.62
C SER A 219 1.06 -3.81 -6.98
N ILE A 220 1.76 -4.38 -6.03
CA ILE A 220 3.09 -4.96 -6.26
C ILE A 220 2.89 -6.34 -6.92
N ARG A 221 3.26 -6.42 -8.20
CA ARG A 221 2.97 -7.57 -9.07
C ARG A 221 4.09 -8.60 -9.11
N THR A 222 5.34 -8.14 -9.09
CA THR A 222 6.53 -9.00 -9.09
C THR A 222 7.76 -8.24 -8.59
N TYR A 223 8.87 -8.95 -8.40
CA TYR A 223 10.19 -8.38 -8.11
C TYR A 223 11.17 -8.82 -9.19
N LEU A 224 11.82 -7.90 -9.88
CA LEU A 224 12.89 -8.11 -10.87
C LEU A 224 14.25 -8.02 -10.18
N GLU A 225 15.12 -9.01 -10.38
CA GLU A 225 16.52 -8.91 -9.94
C GLU A 225 17.35 -8.07 -10.92
N GLY A 226 18.48 -7.52 -10.48
CA GLY A 226 19.25 -6.54 -11.25
C GLY A 226 19.64 -6.98 -12.67
N SER A 227 19.93 -8.26 -12.87
CA SER A 227 20.25 -8.84 -14.20
C SER A 227 19.08 -8.82 -15.18
N MET A 228 17.85 -8.61 -14.71
CA MET A 228 16.64 -8.58 -15.53
C MET A 228 16.25 -7.16 -15.94
N LEU A 229 16.99 -6.15 -15.51
CA LEU A 229 16.69 -4.74 -15.74
C LEU A 229 17.50 -4.24 -16.94
N GLY A 230 16.80 -3.84 -17.99
CA GLY A 230 17.44 -3.20 -19.14
C GLY A 230 17.87 -1.77 -18.85
N THR A 231 18.62 -1.16 -19.77
CA THR A 231 19.04 0.25 -19.66
C THR A 231 17.85 1.20 -19.44
N ARG A 232 16.76 0.99 -20.19
CA ARG A 232 15.53 1.80 -20.05
C ARG A 232 14.89 1.65 -18.68
N ASP A 233 14.90 0.46 -18.10
CA ASP A 233 14.35 0.21 -16.76
C ASP A 233 15.18 0.96 -15.69
N LEU A 234 16.50 0.91 -15.83
CA LEU A 234 17.42 1.63 -14.97
C LEU A 234 17.21 3.15 -15.06
N GLU A 235 17.04 3.70 -16.26
CA GLU A 235 16.74 5.12 -16.51
C GLU A 235 15.43 5.55 -15.84
N ARG A 236 14.36 4.76 -15.95
CA ARG A 236 13.07 5.03 -15.29
C ARG A 236 13.18 5.09 -13.77
N MET A 237 14.08 4.31 -13.19
CA MET A 237 14.29 4.25 -11.74
C MET A 237 15.15 5.40 -11.21
N VAL A 238 15.87 6.12 -12.07
CA VAL A 238 16.77 7.22 -11.66
C VAL A 238 16.00 8.27 -10.86
N GLY A 239 16.65 8.79 -9.81
CA GLY A 239 16.09 9.86 -9.00
C GLY A 239 15.04 9.39 -7.98
N PHE A 240 14.78 8.08 -7.87
CA PHE A 240 13.87 7.55 -6.85
C PHE A 240 14.33 7.94 -5.44
N ARG A 241 13.46 8.68 -4.74
CA ARG A 241 13.64 9.05 -3.33
C ARG A 241 12.26 9.05 -2.68
N ILE A 242 12.11 8.29 -1.60
CA ILE A 242 10.93 8.36 -0.73
C ILE A 242 11.40 8.86 0.62
N PHE A 243 10.86 10.01 1.02
CA PHE A 243 11.14 10.59 2.32
C PHE A 243 10.31 9.88 3.39
N ARG A 244 10.95 9.58 4.52
CA ARG A 244 10.33 8.90 5.67
C ARG A 244 9.72 9.89 6.67
N ASP A 245 9.95 11.19 6.47
CA ASP A 245 9.48 12.21 7.41
C ASP A 245 7.98 12.46 7.26
N ALA A 246 7.33 12.73 8.40
CA ALA A 246 5.90 13.01 8.48
C ALA A 246 5.51 14.29 7.73
N THR A 247 6.48 15.16 7.44
CA THR A 247 6.31 16.42 6.71
C THR A 247 7.05 16.35 5.39
N VAL A 248 6.37 15.90 4.34
CA VAL A 248 6.87 15.98 2.97
C VAL A 248 6.82 17.45 2.55
N SER A 249 7.95 18.01 2.13
CA SER A 249 7.97 19.40 1.63
C SER A 249 7.28 19.50 0.27
N VAL A 250 6.89 20.71 -0.15
CA VAL A 250 6.31 20.92 -1.49
C VAL A 250 7.29 20.52 -2.59
N GLU A 251 8.59 20.74 -2.37
CA GLU A 251 9.65 20.33 -3.29
C GLU A 251 9.71 18.80 -3.41
N ASP A 252 9.67 18.10 -2.28
CA ASP A 252 9.66 16.64 -2.24
C ASP A 252 8.43 16.05 -2.94
N SER A 253 7.25 16.64 -2.73
CA SER A 253 6.02 16.22 -3.42
C SER A 253 6.15 16.38 -4.94
N ARG A 254 6.71 17.50 -5.42
CA ARG A 254 6.95 17.72 -6.85
C ARG A 254 7.96 16.75 -7.42
N HIS A 255 9.05 16.49 -6.68
CA HIS A 255 10.07 15.52 -7.07
C HIS A 255 9.49 14.11 -7.22
N ILE A 256 8.71 13.66 -6.24
CA ILE A 256 8.07 12.34 -6.28
C ILE A 256 7.07 12.24 -7.43
N LEU A 257 6.25 13.26 -7.65
CA LEU A 257 5.29 13.28 -8.77
C LEU A 257 5.99 13.27 -10.13
N ALA A 258 7.07 14.03 -10.28
CA ALA A 258 7.88 14.03 -11.49
C ALA A 258 8.51 12.64 -11.73
N TRP A 259 9.01 11.99 -10.68
CA TRP A 259 9.52 10.63 -10.76
C TRP A 259 8.41 9.64 -11.17
N ILE A 260 7.22 9.69 -10.54
CA ILE A 260 6.08 8.83 -10.90
C ILE A 260 5.74 9.00 -12.39
N GLN A 261 5.67 10.24 -12.87
CA GLN A 261 5.34 10.51 -14.27
C GLN A 261 6.42 10.04 -15.25
N GLY A 262 7.71 10.18 -14.91
CA GLY A 262 8.82 9.70 -15.74
C GLY A 262 9.00 8.17 -15.70
N ASN A 263 8.51 7.52 -14.65
CA ASN A 263 8.64 6.09 -14.42
C ASN A 263 7.45 5.29 -14.99
N ALA A 264 6.25 5.88 -15.04
CA ALA A 264 5.02 5.23 -15.45
C ALA A 264 4.99 4.87 -16.94
N GLU A 265 4.62 3.62 -17.24
CA GLU A 265 4.34 3.13 -18.59
C GLU A 265 2.93 2.55 -18.64
N GLU A 266 2.12 2.98 -19.61
CA GLU A 266 0.77 2.45 -19.79
C GLU A 266 0.84 0.95 -20.10
N THR A 267 -0.07 0.16 -19.51
CA THR A 267 -0.09 -1.29 -19.65
C THR A 267 -1.50 -1.84 -19.63
N ASP A 268 -1.69 -3.01 -20.23
CA ASP A 268 -2.90 -3.81 -20.04
C ASP A 268 -2.94 -4.36 -18.59
N PRO A 269 -4.05 -4.15 -17.83
CA PRO A 269 -4.22 -4.70 -16.48
C PRO A 269 -4.11 -6.22 -16.43
N ARG A 270 -4.51 -6.94 -17.48
CA ARG A 270 -4.47 -8.40 -17.61
C ARG A 270 -3.10 -8.93 -18.03
N ARG A 271 -2.15 -8.06 -18.39
CA ARG A 271 -0.81 -8.45 -18.80
C ARG A 271 -0.16 -9.27 -17.69
N ARG A 272 0.06 -10.57 -17.95
CA ARG A 272 0.90 -11.40 -17.10
C ARG A 272 2.34 -10.93 -17.23
N LEU A 273 3.01 -10.72 -16.12
CA LEU A 273 4.45 -10.48 -16.08
C LEU A 273 5.16 -11.83 -16.23
N SER A 274 5.00 -12.48 -17.39
CA SER A 274 5.84 -13.59 -17.80
C SER A 274 7.14 -12.99 -18.32
N ILE A 275 8.20 -13.13 -17.54
CA ILE A 275 9.53 -12.83 -18.04
C ILE A 275 9.94 -14.08 -18.82
N GLU A 276 9.95 -13.97 -20.14
CA GLU A 276 10.68 -14.93 -20.97
C GLU A 276 12.10 -14.95 -20.43
N GLN A 277 12.49 -16.08 -19.84
CA GLN A 277 13.90 -16.39 -19.73
C GLN A 277 14.33 -16.55 -21.18
N GLU A 278 14.95 -15.52 -21.76
CA GLU A 278 15.71 -15.71 -22.99
C GLU A 278 16.72 -16.82 -22.69
N ALA A 279 16.41 -18.01 -23.19
CA ALA A 279 17.36 -19.07 -23.38
C ALA A 279 18.36 -18.56 -24.42
N GLY A 280 19.43 -17.92 -23.95
CA GLY A 280 20.45 -17.30 -24.78
C GLY A 280 21.84 -17.83 -24.44
N PHE A 281 22.11 -19.02 -24.97
CA PHE A 281 23.42 -19.67 -25.24
C PHE A 281 24.41 -19.92 -24.08
#